data_AF-A0A935FEB4-F1
#
_entry.id   AF-A0A935FEB4-F1
#
_cell.length_a   1.000
_cell.length_b   1.000
_cell.length_c   1.000
_cell.angle_alpha   90.00
_cell.angle_beta   90.00
_cell.angle_gamma   90.00
#
_symmetry.space_group_name_H-M   'P 1'
#
loop_
_entity.id
_entity.type
_entity.pdbx_description
1 polymer ?
#
loop_
_entity_poly.entity_id
_entity_poly.type
_entity_poly.pdbx_seq_one_letter_code
_entity_poly.pdbx_strand_id
1 'polypeptide(L)'
;MKKIFRNSSLIVVAFLTIFSVSAKANQVDPTNPVVPAALKYAGMLKENPVFELSVDGQSDDYTISIADINGNRLYSEKIRVDKFTKRFLLNAEELGDEKLYFTIYSRNNNKSAVYEISSNTRYINETTVNLVKQN
;
A
#
# COMPACT_ATOMS: atom_id res chain seq x y z
N MET A 1 9.47 -15.32 -38.14
CA MET A 1 10.28 -14.38 -37.32
C MET A 1 9.86 -14.53 -35.86
N LYS A 2 10.82 -14.74 -34.95
CA LYS A 2 10.62 -15.13 -33.55
C LYS A 2 9.84 -14.05 -32.78
N LYS A 3 8.74 -14.46 -32.13
CA LYS A 3 8.03 -13.65 -31.13
C LYS A 3 8.97 -13.46 -29.94
N ILE A 4 9.36 -12.22 -29.69
CA ILE A 4 10.22 -11.87 -28.55
C ILE A 4 9.32 -11.95 -27.31
N PHE A 5 9.55 -12.96 -26.48
CA PHE A 5 8.94 -13.05 -25.16
C PHE A 5 9.41 -11.85 -24.34
N ARG A 6 8.47 -10.99 -23.94
CA ARG A 6 8.70 -9.95 -22.93
C ARG A 6 9.11 -10.65 -21.65
N ASN A 7 10.38 -10.53 -21.30
CA ASN A 7 10.92 -11.05 -20.05
C ASN A 7 10.13 -10.40 -18.90
N SER A 8 9.81 -11.21 -17.89
CA SER A 8 9.27 -10.75 -16.62
C SER A 8 10.31 -9.82 -16.01
N SER A 9 10.07 -8.51 -16.16
CA SER A 9 10.81 -7.48 -15.46
C SER A 9 10.62 -7.75 -13.97
N LEU A 10 11.70 -8.06 -13.28
CA LEU A 10 11.73 -8.07 -11.82
C LEU A 10 11.36 -6.64 -11.38
N ILE A 11 10.10 -6.46 -10.97
CA ILE A 11 9.61 -5.27 -10.30
C ILE A 11 10.36 -5.21 -8.97
N VAL A 12 11.47 -4.48 -8.92
CA VAL A 12 12.26 -4.28 -7.70
C VAL A 12 11.58 -3.17 -6.91
N VAL A 13 10.53 -3.53 -6.16
CA VAL A 13 9.91 -2.61 -5.21
C VAL A 13 10.85 -2.46 -4.01
N ALA A 14 11.58 -1.35 -3.96
CA ALA A 14 12.44 -1.01 -2.84
C ALA A 14 11.60 -0.53 -1.65
N PHE A 15 11.40 -1.38 -0.64
CA PHE A 15 10.75 -1.01 0.62
C PHE A 15 11.76 -0.47 1.63
N LEU A 16 11.84 0.85 1.75
CA LEU A 16 12.56 1.51 2.86
C LEU A 16 11.71 1.43 4.14
N THR A 17 12.18 0.68 5.14
CA THR A 17 11.51 0.54 6.44
C THR A 17 12.04 1.57 7.42
N ILE A 18 11.15 2.38 8.00
CA ILE A 18 11.45 3.25 9.14
C ILE A 18 10.54 2.81 10.28
N PHE A 19 11.11 2.16 11.29
CA PHE A 19 10.38 1.80 12.51
C PHE A 19 10.14 3.07 13.31
N SER A 20 8.88 3.50 13.42
CA SER A 20 8.47 4.63 14.24
C SER A 20 7.54 4.11 15.33
N VAL A 21 7.90 4.28 16.59
CA VAL A 21 7.01 4.03 17.73
C VAL A 21 6.14 5.28 17.89
N SER A 22 4.97 5.32 17.26
CA SER A 22 4.01 6.41 17.45
C SER A 22 2.76 5.90 18.16
N ALA A 23 2.46 6.49 19.30
CA ALA A 23 1.29 6.18 20.10
C ALA A 23 0.05 6.95 19.62
N LYS A 24 -1.06 6.21 19.62
CA LYS A 24 -2.48 6.61 19.53
C LYS A 24 -3.04 6.86 18.13
N ALA A 25 -3.97 5.99 17.74
CA ALA A 25 -5.00 6.24 16.73
C ALA A 25 -6.35 5.69 17.23
N ASN A 26 -7.43 6.30 16.73
CA ASN A 26 -8.82 6.20 17.21
C ASN A 26 -9.46 4.81 17.12
N GLN A 27 -10.54 4.66 17.88
CA GLN A 27 -11.28 3.42 18.09
C GLN A 27 -11.84 2.82 16.80
N VAL A 28 -11.54 1.54 16.61
CA VAL A 28 -12.12 0.67 15.57
C VAL A 28 -13.48 0.17 16.06
N ASP A 29 -14.46 0.18 15.16
CA ASP A 29 -15.83 -0.33 15.34
C ASP A 29 -15.82 -1.83 15.78
N PRO A 30 -16.61 -2.27 16.80
CA PRO A 30 -16.35 -3.44 17.62
C PRO A 30 -16.74 -4.81 17.03
N THR A 31 -17.05 -4.95 15.74
CA THR A 31 -17.37 -6.28 15.16
C THR A 31 -16.13 -7.11 14.81
N ASN A 32 -15.02 -6.87 15.54
CA ASN A 32 -13.84 -7.72 15.64
C ASN A 32 -13.05 -7.87 14.33
N PRO A 33 -12.18 -6.90 13.95
CA PRO A 33 -11.18 -7.19 12.92
C PRO A 33 -10.28 -8.28 13.47
N VAL A 34 -10.42 -9.49 12.94
CA VAL A 34 -9.76 -10.67 13.51
C VAL A 34 -8.23 -10.50 13.51
N VAL A 35 -7.70 -9.58 12.71
CA VAL A 35 -6.35 -9.03 12.84
C VAL A 35 -6.46 -7.53 13.11
N PRO A 36 -5.88 -6.97 14.20
CA PRO A 36 -5.96 -5.56 14.55
C PRO A 36 -5.00 -4.70 13.71
N ALA A 37 -5.15 -4.81 12.40
CA ALA A 37 -4.40 -4.05 11.41
C ALA A 37 -5.20 -2.81 10.99
N ALA A 38 -4.49 -1.76 10.60
CA ALA A 38 -5.05 -0.58 9.94
C ALA A 38 -4.07 -0.09 8.86
N LEU A 39 -4.58 0.09 7.65
CA LEU A 39 -3.83 0.65 6.52
C LEU A 39 -4.36 2.05 6.22
N LYS A 40 -3.48 3.04 6.09
CA LYS A 40 -3.84 4.40 5.72
C LYS A 40 -2.91 4.96 4.65
N TYR A 41 -3.45 5.87 3.84
CA TYR A 41 -2.64 6.72 2.96
C TYR A 41 -1.86 7.74 3.81
N ALA A 42 -0.54 7.74 3.68
CA ALA A 42 0.38 8.58 4.46
C ALA A 42 0.98 9.74 3.63
N GLY A 43 0.44 9.98 2.43
CA GLY A 43 0.84 11.09 1.55
C GLY A 43 1.67 10.64 0.35
N MET A 44 2.34 11.60 -0.29
CA MET A 44 3.28 11.37 -1.39
C MET A 44 4.70 11.61 -0.91
N LEU A 45 5.65 10.81 -1.38
CA LEU A 45 7.07 11.12 -1.31
C LEU A 45 7.61 11.20 -2.74
N LYS A 46 7.99 12.42 -3.15
CA LYS A 46 8.17 12.77 -4.56
C LYS A 46 6.85 12.54 -5.31
N GLU A 47 6.80 11.58 -6.23
CA GLU A 47 5.63 11.25 -7.06
C GLU A 47 5.00 9.90 -6.71
N ASN A 48 5.50 9.27 -5.64
CA ASN A 48 5.13 7.91 -5.25
C ASN A 48 4.25 7.92 -3.99
N PRO A 49 3.10 7.25 -4.00
CA PRO A 49 2.23 7.19 -2.83
C PRO A 49 2.86 6.37 -1.71
N VAL A 50 2.69 6.86 -0.48
CA VAL A 50 3.12 6.19 0.74
C VAL A 50 1.90 5.66 1.47
N PHE A 51 1.93 4.39 1.83
CA PHE A 51 0.92 3.77 2.69
C PHE A 51 1.56 3.37 4.02
N GLU A 52 0.87 3.60 5.12
CA GLU A 52 1.30 3.19 6.45
C GLU A 52 0.38 2.08 6.95
N LEU A 53 0.96 0.90 7.17
CA LEU A 53 0.34 -0.21 7.87
C LEU A 53 0.71 -0.13 9.35
N SER A 54 -0.28 -0.21 10.21
CA SER A 54 -0.11 -0.36 11.65
C SER A 54 -0.81 -1.64 12.10
N VAL A 55 -0.18 -2.36 13.02
CA VAL A 55 -0.80 -3.49 13.72
C VAL A 55 -0.63 -3.25 15.21
N ASP A 56 -1.74 -3.23 15.93
CA ASP A 56 -1.81 -3.02 17.39
C ASP A 56 -2.43 -4.26 18.04
N GLY A 57 -1.67 -5.35 18.10
CA GLY A 57 -2.11 -6.64 18.57
C GLY A 57 -1.31 -7.18 19.75
N GLN A 58 -1.43 -8.49 19.97
CA GLN A 58 -0.54 -9.25 20.83
C GLN A 58 0.59 -9.86 19.99
N SER A 59 1.63 -10.37 20.66
CA SER A 59 2.75 -11.04 19.99
C SER A 59 2.26 -12.17 19.06
N ASP A 60 2.56 -12.04 17.77
CA ASP A 60 2.16 -12.99 16.72
C ASP A 60 3.23 -13.10 15.63
N ASP A 61 3.09 -14.12 14.79
CA ASP A 61 3.78 -14.25 13.51
C ASP A 61 2.89 -13.65 12.41
N TYR A 62 3.11 -12.37 12.10
CA TYR A 62 2.41 -11.70 11.02
C TYR A 62 3.08 -11.97 9.67
N THR A 63 2.27 -12.28 8.65
CA THR A 63 2.71 -12.28 7.25
C THR A 63 2.05 -11.12 6.52
N ILE A 64 2.85 -10.20 6.02
CA ILE A 64 2.40 -9.10 5.15
C ILE A 64 2.63 -9.54 3.71
N SER A 65 1.64 -9.38 2.85
CA SER A 65 1.80 -9.58 1.41
C SER A 65 1.07 -8.52 0.61
N ILE A 66 1.69 -8.11 -0.49
CA ILE A 66 1.10 -7.20 -1.48
C ILE A 66 1.03 -7.96 -2.79
N ALA A 67 -0.15 -7.98 -3.41
CA ALA A 67 -0.38 -8.64 -4.69
C ALA A 67 -1.17 -7.75 -5.64
N ASP A 68 -0.98 -7.97 -6.94
CA ASP A 68 -1.79 -7.37 -8.00
C ASP A 68 -3.19 -8.04 -8.09
N ILE A 69 -4.02 -7.54 -9.01
CA ILE A 69 -5.36 -8.09 -9.29
C ILE A 69 -5.36 -9.53 -9.81
N ASN A 70 -4.24 -9.98 -10.39
CA ASN A 70 -4.08 -11.34 -10.90
C ASN A 70 -3.59 -12.31 -9.81
N GLY A 71 -3.35 -11.82 -8.59
CA GLY A 71 -2.81 -12.60 -7.48
C GLY A 71 -1.29 -12.79 -7.54
N ASN A 72 -0.59 -12.10 -8.44
CA ASN A 72 0.87 -12.11 -8.46
C ASN A 72 1.39 -11.34 -7.24
N ARG A 73 2.14 -12.03 -6.40
CA ARG A 73 2.70 -11.45 -5.17
C ARG A 73 3.93 -10.62 -5.49
N LEU A 74 3.80 -9.30 -5.33
CA LEU A 74 4.84 -8.31 -5.54
C LEU A 74 5.73 -8.15 -4.29
N TYR A 75 5.16 -8.40 -3.11
CA TYR A 75 5.87 -8.32 -1.85
C TYR A 75 5.40 -9.38 -0.85
N SER A 76 6.32 -9.88 -0.03
CA SER A 76 5.99 -10.72 1.11
C SER A 76 7.04 -10.60 2.21
N GLU A 77 6.59 -10.50 3.44
CA GLU A 77 7.46 -10.47 4.60
C GLU A 77 6.78 -11.14 5.80
N LYS A 78 7.60 -11.75 6.65
CA LYS A 78 7.16 -12.29 7.94
C LYS A 78 7.81 -11.51 9.06
N ILE A 79 7.00 -11.09 10.03
CA ILE A 79 7.45 -10.32 11.20
C ILE A 79 6.86 -10.98 12.44
N ARG A 80 7.70 -11.23 13.45
CA ARG A 80 7.28 -11.68 14.78
C ARG A 80 7.39 -10.53 15.76
N VAL A 81 6.27 -9.96 16.17
CA VAL A 81 6.21 -8.81 17.08
C VAL A 81 4.81 -8.66 17.66
N ASP A 82 4.67 -7.92 18.75
CA ASP A 82 3.39 -7.53 19.34
C ASP A 82 2.72 -6.39 18.56
N LYS A 83 3.47 -5.34 18.25
CA LYS A 83 2.98 -4.14 17.58
C LYS A 83 4.02 -3.64 16.59
N PHE A 84 3.56 -3.14 15.45
CA PHE A 84 4.45 -2.49 14.50
C PHE A 84 3.73 -1.45 13.67
N THR A 85 4.53 -0.54 13.11
CA THR A 85 4.11 0.36 12.06
C THR A 85 5.15 0.30 10.94
N LYS A 86 4.69 0.16 9.71
CA LYS A 86 5.53 0.04 8.52
C LYS A 86 4.98 0.87 7.37
N ARG A 87 5.86 1.61 6.72
CA ARG A 87 5.54 2.42 5.54
C ARG A 87 5.98 1.73 4.27
N PHE A 88 5.16 1.88 3.24
CA PHE A 88 5.30 1.29 1.92
C PHE A 88 5.28 2.43 0.91
N LEU A 89 6.43 2.72 0.31
CA LEU A 89 6.53 3.62 -0.84
C LEU A 89 6.27 2.79 -2.09
N LEU A 90 5.22 3.11 -2.82
CA LEU A 90 4.84 2.37 -4.02
C LEU A 90 5.24 3.14 -5.27
N ASN A 91 5.86 2.47 -6.24
CA ASN A 91 6.25 3.10 -7.50
C ASN A 91 5.00 3.34 -8.37
N ALA A 92 4.56 4.60 -8.49
CA ALA A 92 3.37 4.95 -9.25
C ALA A 92 3.51 4.72 -10.76
N GLU A 93 4.72 4.90 -11.31
CA GLU A 93 5.00 4.69 -12.74
C GLU A 93 4.87 3.22 -13.13
N GLU A 94 5.26 2.33 -12.23
CA GLU A 94 5.22 0.88 -12.44
C GLU A 94 3.84 0.28 -12.14
N LEU A 95 3.07 0.90 -11.25
CA LEU A 95 1.74 0.43 -10.84
C LEU A 95 0.59 0.97 -11.69
N GLY A 96 0.73 2.15 -12.30
CA GLY A 96 -0.34 2.79 -13.07
C GLY A 96 -1.66 2.93 -12.28
N ASP A 97 -2.78 2.63 -12.94
CA ASP A 97 -4.13 2.61 -12.36
C ASP A 97 -4.51 1.21 -11.80
N GLU A 98 -3.52 0.34 -11.53
CA GLU A 98 -3.79 -1.01 -11.04
C GLU A 98 -4.26 -1.04 -9.58
N LYS A 99 -5.10 -2.02 -9.27
CA LYS A 99 -5.51 -2.33 -7.90
C LYS A 99 -4.48 -3.22 -7.24
N LEU A 100 -4.14 -2.91 -5.99
CA LEU A 100 -3.30 -3.77 -5.17
C LEU A 100 -4.05 -4.23 -3.93
N TYR A 101 -3.71 -5.43 -3.47
CA TYR A 101 -4.26 -6.06 -2.27
C TYR A 101 -3.19 -6.20 -1.21
N PHE A 102 -3.33 -5.47 -0.12
CA PHE A 102 -2.53 -5.61 1.10
C PHE A 102 -3.19 -6.64 2.00
N THR A 103 -2.55 -7.78 2.20
CA THR A 103 -3.00 -8.83 3.11
C THR A 103 -2.08 -8.93 4.31
N ILE A 104 -2.67 -8.92 5.50
CA ILE A 104 -1.99 -9.11 6.77
C ILE A 104 -2.60 -10.34 7.42
N TYR A 105 -1.85 -11.44 7.41
CA TYR A 105 -2.22 -12.71 8.01
C TYR A 105 -1.61 -12.83 9.41
N SER A 106 -2.44 -13.18 10.39
CA SER A 106 -2.05 -13.59 11.74
C SER A 106 -1.99 -15.11 11.81
N ARG A 107 -0.88 -15.63 12.32
CA ARG A 107 -0.72 -17.07 12.52
C ARG A 107 -1.50 -17.55 13.74
N ASN A 108 -1.51 -16.79 14.83
CA ASN A 108 -2.14 -17.24 16.09
C ASN A 108 -3.65 -17.46 15.96
N ASN A 109 -4.34 -16.62 15.19
CA ASN A 109 -5.79 -16.75 15.00
C ASN A 109 -6.19 -17.27 13.61
N ASN A 110 -5.21 -17.57 12.74
CA ASN A 110 -5.40 -18.08 11.38
C ASN A 110 -6.30 -17.20 10.50
N LYS A 111 -6.21 -15.88 10.63
CA LYS A 111 -7.09 -14.94 9.93
C LYS A 111 -6.30 -13.85 9.23
N SER A 112 -6.97 -13.19 8.29
CA SER A 112 -6.36 -12.14 7.49
C SER A 112 -7.21 -10.87 7.51
N ALA A 113 -6.55 -9.72 7.58
CA ALA A 113 -7.11 -8.45 7.14
C ALA A 113 -6.63 -8.18 5.70
N VAL A 114 -7.56 -7.80 4.82
CA VAL A 114 -7.26 -7.52 3.40
C VAL A 114 -7.74 -6.11 3.08
N TYR A 115 -6.87 -5.30 2.50
CA TYR A 115 -7.16 -3.94 2.03
C TYR A 115 -6.95 -3.87 0.53
N GLU A 116 -7.94 -3.35 -0.19
CA GLU A 116 -7.79 -2.94 -1.58
C GLU A 116 -7.31 -1.49 -1.61
N ILE A 117 -6.25 -1.21 -2.35
CA ILE A 117 -5.87 0.15 -2.71
C ILE A 117 -6.01 0.32 -4.22
N SER A 118 -6.53 1.47 -4.62
CA SER A 118 -6.64 1.87 -6.02
C SER A 118 -6.14 3.31 -6.12
N SER A 119 -5.10 3.51 -6.93
CA SER A 119 -4.69 4.84 -7.38
C SER A 119 -5.68 5.29 -8.45
N ASN A 120 -6.49 6.31 -8.16
CA ASN A 120 -7.28 7.00 -9.18
C ASN A 120 -6.55 8.31 -9.52
N THR A 121 -5.72 8.29 -10.56
CA THR A 121 -5.07 9.52 -11.03
C THR A 121 -6.09 10.36 -11.80
N ARG A 122 -6.66 11.39 -11.18
CA ARG A 122 -7.47 12.40 -11.90
C ARG A 122 -6.55 13.49 -12.40
N TYR A 123 -6.26 13.50 -13.70
CA TYR A 123 -5.65 14.64 -14.36
C TYR A 123 -6.64 15.82 -14.35
N ILE A 124 -6.36 16.88 -13.58
CA ILE A 124 -7.11 18.13 -13.66
C ILE A 124 -6.37 19.04 -14.64
N ASN A 125 -6.92 19.21 -15.84
CA ASN A 125 -6.47 20.24 -16.78
C ASN A 125 -7.18 21.56 -16.46
N GLU A 126 -6.45 22.52 -15.90
CA GLU A 126 -6.96 23.86 -15.65
C GLU A 126 -6.65 24.77 -16.86
N THR A 127 -7.69 25.13 -17.61
CA THR A 127 -7.59 26.09 -18.72
C THR A 127 -8.18 27.42 -18.28
N THR A 128 -7.37 28.47 -18.22
CA THR A 128 -7.81 29.83 -17.88
C THR A 128 -7.90 30.69 -19.14
N VAL A 129 -9.05 31.36 -19.35
CA VAL A 129 -9.24 32.32 -20.46
C VAL A 129 -9.30 33.73 -19.88
N ASN A 130 -8.37 34.59 -20.32
CA ASN A 130 -8.30 35.99 -19.89
C ASN A 130 -8.70 36.94 -21.01
N LEU A 131 -9.50 37.96 -20.70
CA LEU A 131 -9.85 39.04 -21.63
C LEU A 131 -8.65 39.98 -21.80
N VAL A 132 -8.20 40.20 -23.04
CA VAL A 132 -7.14 41.17 -23.36
C VAL A 132 -7.77 42.39 -24.04
N LYS A 133 -7.57 43.59 -23.49
CA LYS A 133 -7.92 44.85 -24.16
C LYS A 133 -6.91 45.10 -25.27
N GLN A 134 -7.38 45.25 -26.51
CA GLN A 134 -6.56 45.75 -27.61
C GLN A 134 -6.67 47.28 -27.63
N ASN A 135 -5.51 47.94 -27.67
CA ASN A 135 -5.37 49.38 -27.90
C ASN A 135 -5.27 49.67 -29.39
#